data_AF-A0A4T2BYW0-F1
#
_entry.id   AF-A0A4T2BYW0-F1
#
_cell.length_a   1.000
_cell.length_b   1.000
_cell.length_c   1.000
_cell.angle_alpha   90.00
_cell.angle_beta   90.00
_cell.angle_gamma   90.00
#
_symmetry.space_group_name_H-M   'P 1'
#
loop_
_entity.id
_entity.type
_entity.pdbx_description
1 polymer ?
#
loop_
_entity_poly.entity_id
_entity_poly.type
_entity_poly.pdbx_seq_one_letter_code
_entity_poly.pdbx_strand_id
1 'polypeptide(L)'
;MSAQKAPRVVAELGRPETYEETAARKAEQSRKYRANKTINNLWLSLIVCVGVVIVIVLLVPRNDSSQLASVDYRSVATSAQAALPVPLAVPDLPSNWSANAAEIRTGIDKTPAWYIGLITPVNTFLGLSQGVNGTDNWLADQVHNTIASGTTTIAGVQWTIYDNRTATRDVGNVNYALTTQSGASTYVLFGNASDGDFRTVATALAANVEAQPATAMVAK
;
A
#
# COMPACT_ATOMS: atom_id res chain seq x y z
N MET A 1 44.91 -23.15 53.34
CA MET A 1 44.11 -24.39 53.35
C MET A 1 42.65 -24.00 53.17
N SER A 2 42.08 -24.28 51.99
CA SER A 2 40.70 -23.91 51.67
C SER A 2 39.75 -24.82 52.46
N ALA A 3 38.91 -24.26 53.32
CA ALA A 3 37.92 -25.02 54.08
C ALA A 3 36.96 -25.73 53.11
N GLN A 4 36.95 -27.07 53.13
CA GLN A 4 35.95 -27.85 52.38
C GLN A 4 34.57 -27.57 52.98
N LYS A 5 33.72 -26.92 52.18
CA LYS A 5 32.33 -26.61 52.55
C LYS A 5 31.57 -27.92 52.76
N ALA A 6 30.96 -28.08 53.93
CA ALA A 6 30.22 -29.30 54.28
C ALA A 6 29.09 -29.57 53.25
N PRO A 7 28.87 -30.84 52.85
CA PRO A 7 27.87 -31.21 51.87
C PRO A 7 26.46 -30.83 52.33
N ARG A 8 25.63 -30.34 51.41
CA ARG A 8 24.26 -29.87 51.69
C ARG A 8 23.38 -31.07 52.07
N VAL A 9 22.66 -30.96 53.18
CA VAL A 9 21.64 -31.94 53.58
C VAL A 9 20.45 -31.80 52.62
N VAL A 10 20.07 -32.90 51.98
CA VAL A 10 18.93 -32.94 51.06
C VAL A 10 17.68 -33.35 51.83
N ALA A 11 16.59 -32.62 51.60
CA ALA A 11 15.36 -32.74 52.37
C ALA A 11 14.75 -34.15 52.34
N GLU A 12 14.98 -34.91 51.27
CA GLU A 12 14.44 -36.26 51.11
C GLU A 12 15.32 -37.36 51.73
N LEU A 13 16.60 -37.08 51.98
CA LEU A 13 17.54 -38.08 52.52
C LEU A 13 17.78 -37.90 54.02
N GLY A 14 17.46 -36.73 54.59
CA GLY A 14 17.66 -36.42 56.01
C GLY A 14 19.13 -36.39 56.46
N ARG A 15 20.07 -36.64 55.54
CA ARG A 15 21.52 -36.67 55.73
C ARG A 15 22.23 -35.96 54.56
N PRO A 16 23.50 -35.55 54.71
CA PRO A 16 24.28 -35.07 53.58
C PRO A 16 24.36 -36.17 52.50
N GLU A 17 24.12 -35.82 51.23
CA GLU A 17 24.33 -36.74 50.11
C GLU A 17 25.77 -37.26 50.14
N THR A 18 25.96 -38.56 49.98
CA THR A 18 27.28 -39.14 49.73
C THR A 18 27.80 -38.69 48.36
N TYR A 19 29.12 -38.77 48.15
CA TYR A 19 29.72 -38.40 46.88
C TYR A 19 29.15 -39.20 45.69
N GLU A 20 28.83 -40.48 45.91
CA GLU A 20 28.25 -41.36 44.89
C GLU A 20 26.80 -40.98 44.55
N GLU A 21 25.96 -40.69 45.55
CA GLU A 21 24.57 -40.25 45.35
C GLU A 21 24.52 -38.91 44.59
N THR A 22 25.44 -37.99 44.91
CA THR A 22 25.57 -36.71 44.18
C THR A 22 25.96 -36.92 42.72
N ALA A 23 26.90 -37.84 42.46
CA ALA A 23 27.35 -38.17 41.12
C ALA A 23 26.23 -38.83 40.30
N ALA A 24 25.48 -39.76 40.90
CA ALA A 24 24.34 -40.43 40.26
C ALA A 24 23.24 -39.43 39.89
N ARG A 25 22.85 -38.53 40.83
CA ARG A 25 21.86 -37.48 40.56
C ARG A 25 22.30 -36.55 39.43
N LYS A 26 23.55 -36.09 39.46
CA LYS A 26 24.09 -35.21 38.40
C LYS A 26 24.15 -35.93 37.06
N ALA A 27 24.49 -37.21 37.03
CA ALA A 27 24.51 -38.02 35.81
C ALA A 27 23.10 -38.20 35.24
N GLU A 28 22.11 -38.46 36.09
CA GLU A 28 20.70 -38.57 35.68
C GLU A 28 20.15 -37.23 35.18
N GLN A 29 20.42 -36.12 35.88
CA GLN A 29 20.05 -34.77 35.44
C GLN A 29 20.73 -34.42 34.10
N SER A 30 22.00 -34.76 33.92
CA SER A 30 22.72 -34.54 32.66
C SER A 30 22.17 -35.40 31.52
N ARG A 31 21.75 -36.64 31.79
CA ARG A 31 21.07 -37.51 30.81
C ARG A 31 19.72 -36.91 30.38
N LYS A 32 18.88 -36.50 31.34
CA LYS A 32 17.58 -35.85 31.07
C LYS A 32 17.78 -34.53 30.29
N TYR A 33 18.76 -33.72 30.68
CA TYR A 33 19.10 -32.47 29.99
C TYR A 33 19.54 -32.68 28.54
N ARG A 34 20.37 -33.70 28.27
CA ARG A 34 20.78 -34.05 26.90
C ARG A 34 19.64 -34.67 26.08
N ALA A 35 18.78 -35.48 26.70
CA ALA A 35 17.61 -36.07 26.05
C ALA A 35 16.58 -35.00 25.63
N ASN A 36 16.41 -33.96 26.46
CA ASN A 36 15.50 -32.85 26.18
C ASN A 36 16.04 -31.84 25.16
N LYS A 37 17.36 -31.83 24.92
CA LYS A 37 18.04 -31.08 23.85
C LYS A 37 18.15 -31.89 22.56
N THR A 38 17.05 -32.48 22.13
CA THR A 38 17.04 -33.21 20.86
C THR A 38 16.47 -32.31 19.77
N ILE A 39 17.15 -32.27 18.63
CA ILE A 39 16.68 -31.66 17.38
C ILE A 39 15.24 -32.08 17.05
N ASN A 40 14.83 -33.27 17.51
CA ASN A 40 13.47 -33.77 17.43
C ASN A 40 12.43 -32.87 18.11
N ASN A 41 12.69 -32.35 19.31
CA ASN A 41 11.79 -31.40 19.98
C ASN A 41 11.69 -30.07 19.21
N LEU A 42 12.80 -29.64 18.60
CA LEU A 42 12.80 -28.44 17.76
C LEU A 42 11.92 -28.65 16.51
N TRP A 43 12.08 -29.76 15.80
CA TRP A 43 11.23 -30.09 14.64
C TRP A 43 9.76 -30.23 15.02
N LEU A 44 9.45 -30.91 16.13
CA LEU A 44 8.08 -31.03 16.62
C LEU A 44 7.46 -29.66 16.93
N SER A 45 8.21 -28.78 17.60
CA SER A 45 7.73 -27.41 17.88
C SER A 45 7.51 -26.59 16.60
N LEU A 46 8.38 -26.75 15.60
CA LEU A 46 8.26 -26.07 14.32
C LEU A 46 7.01 -26.53 13.55
N ILE A 47 6.76 -27.85 13.53
CA ILE A 47 5.56 -28.42 12.90
C ILE A 47 4.30 -27.90 13.59
N VAL A 48 4.29 -27.83 14.92
CA VAL A 48 3.14 -27.27 15.67
C VAL A 48 2.92 -25.80 15.30
N CYS A 49 3.96 -24.97 15.27
CA CYS A 49 3.84 -23.57 14.87
C CYS A 49 3.31 -23.42 13.43
N VAL A 50 3.86 -24.17 12.47
CA VAL A 50 3.39 -24.16 11.07
C VAL A 50 1.94 -24.64 10.98
N GLY A 51 1.58 -25.69 11.72
CA GLY A 51 0.22 -26.20 11.79
C GLY A 51 -0.78 -25.15 12.29
N VAL A 52 -0.43 -24.41 13.34
CA VAL A 52 -1.23 -23.30 13.85
C VAL A 52 -1.39 -22.20 12.79
N VAL A 53 -0.31 -21.82 12.11
CA VAL A 53 -0.37 -20.85 11.01
C VAL A 53 -1.29 -21.32 9.89
N ILE A 54 -1.20 -22.60 9.48
CA ILE A 54 -2.07 -23.18 8.45
C ILE A 54 -3.54 -23.11 8.88
N VAL A 55 -3.84 -23.50 10.12
CA VAL A 55 -5.21 -23.43 10.65
C VAL A 55 -5.73 -21.99 10.62
N ILE A 56 -4.93 -21.01 11.04
CA ILE A 56 -5.31 -19.59 10.98
C ILE A 56 -5.56 -19.16 9.53
N VAL A 57 -4.67 -19.52 8.60
CA VAL A 57 -4.80 -19.16 7.18
C VAL A 57 -6.05 -19.77 6.55
N LEU A 58 -6.42 -21.00 6.91
CA LEU A 58 -7.62 -21.68 6.42
C LEU A 58 -8.91 -21.18 7.10
N LEU A 59 -8.84 -20.80 8.37
CA LEU A 59 -9.99 -20.33 9.15
C LEU A 59 -10.39 -18.90 8.77
N VAL A 60 -9.42 -18.05 8.42
CA VAL A 60 -9.69 -16.68 7.96
C VAL A 60 -10.23 -16.76 6.53
N PRO A 61 -11.54 -16.54 6.31
CA PRO A 61 -12.09 -16.56 4.97
C PRO A 61 -11.48 -15.38 4.21
N ARG A 62 -10.66 -15.69 3.20
CA ARG A 62 -10.25 -14.68 2.22
C ARG A 62 -11.44 -14.47 1.32
N ASN A 63 -12.09 -13.32 1.49
CA ASN A 63 -13.05 -12.89 0.51
C ASN A 63 -12.24 -12.35 -0.68
N ASP A 64 -12.16 -13.13 -1.76
CA ASP A 64 -11.51 -12.73 -3.02
C ASP A 64 -12.40 -11.76 -3.83
N SER A 65 -13.64 -11.51 -3.40
CA SER A 65 -14.43 -10.39 -3.90
C SER A 65 -13.95 -9.10 -3.24
N SER A 66 -13.62 -8.11 -4.07
CA SER A 66 -13.29 -6.76 -3.61
C SER A 66 -14.40 -6.24 -2.70
N GLN A 67 -14.18 -6.28 -1.37
CA GLN A 67 -15.08 -5.67 -0.38
C GLN A 67 -14.94 -4.14 -0.34
N LEU A 68 -14.15 -3.56 -1.23
CA LEU A 68 -14.20 -2.13 -1.46
C LEU A 68 -15.54 -1.86 -2.12
N ALA A 69 -16.45 -1.17 -1.41
CA ALA A 69 -17.69 -0.70 -1.97
C ALA A 69 -17.38 -0.02 -3.31
N SER A 70 -17.82 -0.62 -4.40
CA SER A 70 -17.64 -0.04 -5.72
C SER A 70 -18.39 1.28 -5.74
N VAL A 71 -17.66 2.38 -5.77
CA VAL A 71 -18.21 3.73 -5.82
C VAL A 71 -18.64 4.02 -7.24
N ASP A 72 -19.91 4.37 -7.44
CA ASP A 72 -20.37 4.94 -8.70
C ASP A 72 -19.88 6.39 -8.82
N TYR A 73 -18.66 6.55 -9.32
CA TYR A 73 -18.03 7.85 -9.48
C TYR A 73 -18.78 8.77 -10.46
N ARG A 74 -19.63 8.24 -11.36
CA ARG A 74 -20.41 9.05 -12.31
C ARG A 74 -21.57 9.74 -11.61
N SER A 75 -22.28 8.99 -10.77
CA SER A 75 -23.33 9.54 -9.91
C SER A 75 -22.76 10.58 -8.92
N VAL A 76 -21.61 10.27 -8.31
CA VAL A 76 -20.93 11.22 -7.42
C VAL A 76 -20.48 12.47 -8.18
N ALA A 77 -19.90 12.34 -9.36
CA ALA A 77 -19.49 13.48 -10.18
C ALA A 77 -20.68 14.38 -10.55
N THR A 78 -21.83 13.79 -10.89
CA THR A 78 -23.06 14.55 -11.20
C THR A 78 -23.47 15.41 -10.01
N SER A 79 -23.40 14.84 -8.80
CA SER A 79 -23.75 15.56 -7.57
C SER A 79 -22.67 16.59 -7.17
N ALA A 80 -21.40 16.29 -7.43
CA ALA A 80 -20.25 17.12 -7.09
C ALA A 80 -19.95 18.24 -8.10
N GLN A 81 -20.51 18.18 -9.31
CA GLN A 81 -20.21 19.12 -10.40
C GLN A 81 -20.44 20.58 -9.98
N ALA A 82 -21.46 20.85 -9.16
CA ALA A 82 -21.75 22.21 -8.69
C ALA A 82 -20.67 22.77 -7.73
N ALA A 83 -19.79 21.93 -7.18
CA ALA A 83 -18.75 22.34 -6.26
C ALA A 83 -17.52 22.95 -6.96
N LEU A 84 -17.32 22.66 -8.25
CA LEU A 84 -16.17 23.15 -9.01
C LEU A 84 -16.63 23.92 -10.26
N PRO A 85 -15.93 25.01 -10.64
CA PRO A 85 -16.30 25.84 -11.78
C PRO A 85 -15.86 25.26 -13.13
N VAL A 86 -15.35 24.02 -13.16
CA VAL A 86 -14.85 23.33 -14.36
C VAL A 86 -15.59 22.02 -14.56
N PRO A 87 -15.82 21.57 -15.81
CA PRO A 87 -16.40 20.25 -16.07
C PRO A 87 -15.54 19.15 -15.44
N LEU A 88 -16.15 18.29 -14.61
CA LEU A 88 -15.43 17.23 -13.90
C LEU A 88 -14.97 16.14 -14.86
N ALA A 89 -13.77 15.62 -14.61
CA ALA A 89 -13.18 14.50 -15.30
C ALA A 89 -13.91 13.21 -14.91
N VAL A 90 -14.72 12.68 -15.82
CA VAL A 90 -15.48 11.43 -15.62
C VAL A 90 -15.16 10.48 -16.78
N PRO A 91 -14.11 9.65 -16.65
CA PRO A 91 -13.68 8.78 -17.72
C PRO A 91 -14.72 7.68 -17.99
N ASP A 92 -15.00 7.42 -19.27
CA ASP A 92 -15.83 6.31 -19.71
C ASP A 92 -14.99 5.03 -19.85
N LEU A 93 -14.96 4.22 -18.80
CA LEU A 93 -14.12 3.03 -18.72
C LEU A 93 -14.91 1.73 -18.95
N PRO A 94 -14.26 0.65 -19.44
CA PRO A 94 -14.89 -0.66 -19.59
C PRO A 94 -15.45 -1.21 -18.27
N SER A 95 -16.46 -2.09 -18.35
CA SER A 95 -17.22 -2.59 -17.18
C SER A 95 -16.43 -3.42 -16.18
N ASN A 96 -15.20 -3.84 -16.51
CA ASN A 96 -14.30 -4.57 -15.63
C ASN A 96 -13.39 -3.65 -14.79
N TRP A 97 -13.55 -2.33 -14.90
CA TRP A 97 -12.97 -1.36 -13.99
C TRP A 97 -13.92 -1.05 -12.84
N SER A 98 -13.35 -0.71 -11.68
CA SER A 98 -14.12 -0.25 -10.52
C SER A 98 -13.47 0.98 -9.91
N ALA A 99 -14.18 1.65 -9.01
CA ALA A 99 -13.62 2.74 -8.22
C ALA A 99 -13.85 2.48 -6.73
N ASN A 100 -12.86 2.81 -5.90
CA ASN A 100 -12.97 2.71 -4.44
C ASN A 100 -13.15 4.08 -3.76
N ALA A 101 -13.04 5.16 -4.52
CA ALA A 101 -13.22 6.53 -4.04
C ALA A 101 -13.65 7.45 -5.18
N ALA A 102 -14.53 8.39 -4.87
CA ALA A 102 -14.87 9.53 -5.72
C ALA A 102 -15.30 10.68 -4.81
N GLU A 103 -14.58 11.80 -4.83
CA GLU A 103 -14.84 12.91 -3.90
C GLU A 103 -14.15 14.21 -4.33
N ILE A 104 -14.62 15.33 -3.78
CA ILE A 104 -13.90 16.61 -3.84
C ILE A 104 -12.91 16.65 -2.68
N ARG A 105 -11.65 16.91 -2.98
CA ARG A 105 -10.56 17.05 -2.02
C ARG A 105 -10.06 18.48 -2.02
N THR A 106 -9.46 18.87 -0.90
CA THR A 106 -8.67 20.10 -0.79
C THR A 106 -7.22 19.70 -0.61
N GLY A 107 -6.40 19.94 -1.62
CA GLY A 107 -4.97 19.65 -1.59
C GLY A 107 -4.18 20.73 -0.85
N ILE A 108 -2.85 20.64 -0.97
CA ILE A 108 -1.94 21.69 -0.52
C ILE A 108 -2.29 23.03 -1.20
N ASP A 109 -1.94 24.13 -0.53
CA ASP A 109 -2.28 25.50 -0.96
C ASP A 109 -3.79 25.75 -1.12
N LYS A 110 -4.62 24.89 -0.52
CA LYS A 110 -6.08 24.91 -0.62
C LYS A 110 -6.59 24.72 -2.05
N THR A 111 -5.81 24.10 -2.94
CA THR A 111 -6.25 23.77 -4.29
C THR A 111 -7.42 22.77 -4.22
N PRO A 112 -8.62 23.14 -4.69
CA PRO A 112 -9.73 22.21 -4.76
C PRO A 112 -9.50 21.23 -5.93
N ALA A 113 -9.73 19.95 -5.68
CA ALA A 113 -9.47 18.90 -6.65
C ALA A 113 -10.60 17.87 -6.68
N TRP A 114 -11.05 17.49 -7.87
CA TRP A 114 -11.86 16.31 -8.07
C TRP A 114 -10.97 15.08 -8.09
N TYR A 115 -11.32 14.05 -7.32
CA TYR A 115 -10.52 12.83 -7.18
C TYR A 115 -11.34 11.58 -7.43
N ILE A 116 -10.76 10.64 -8.19
CA ILE A 116 -11.28 9.28 -8.37
C ILE A 116 -10.15 8.27 -8.09
N GLY A 117 -10.42 7.28 -7.25
CA GLY A 117 -9.54 6.13 -7.07
C GLY A 117 -10.04 4.95 -7.89
N LEU A 118 -9.35 4.63 -8.98
CA LEU A 118 -9.71 3.53 -9.89
C LEU A 118 -8.92 2.26 -9.55
N ILE A 119 -9.60 1.13 -9.71
CA ILE A 119 -9.03 -0.21 -9.61
C ILE A 119 -9.14 -0.87 -10.98
N THR A 120 -8.00 -1.30 -11.51
CA THR A 120 -7.90 -1.94 -12.83
C THR A 120 -8.45 -3.38 -12.80
N PRO A 121 -8.68 -4.01 -13.96
CA PRO A 121 -9.13 -5.40 -14.04
C PRO A 121 -8.16 -6.42 -13.42
N VAL A 122 -6.90 -6.05 -13.23
CA VAL A 122 -5.86 -6.87 -12.60
C VAL A 122 -5.56 -6.45 -11.15
N ASN A 123 -6.49 -5.73 -10.51
CA ASN A 123 -6.42 -5.26 -9.12
C ASN A 123 -5.22 -4.35 -8.81
N THR A 124 -4.77 -3.55 -9.78
CA THR A 124 -3.82 -2.47 -9.56
C THR A 124 -4.55 -1.13 -9.40
N PHE A 125 -3.86 -0.13 -8.86
CA PHE A 125 -4.43 1.16 -8.51
C PHE A 125 -4.04 2.25 -9.51
N LEU A 126 -5.01 3.09 -9.87
CA LEU A 126 -4.81 4.30 -10.66
C LEU A 126 -5.69 5.42 -10.10
N GLY A 127 -5.07 6.42 -9.49
CA GLY A 127 -5.71 7.67 -9.06
C GLY A 127 -5.80 8.67 -10.22
N LEU A 128 -6.95 9.34 -10.30
CA LEU A 128 -7.18 10.52 -11.13
C LEU A 128 -7.45 11.70 -10.21
N SER A 129 -6.60 12.71 -10.26
CA SER A 129 -6.82 14.03 -9.65
C SER A 129 -7.00 15.09 -10.74
N GLN A 130 -8.03 15.90 -10.65
CA GLN A 130 -8.23 17.11 -11.45
C GLN A 130 -8.25 18.31 -10.49
N GLY A 131 -7.13 19.01 -10.40
CA GLY A 131 -7.00 20.24 -9.60
C GLY A 131 -7.50 21.46 -10.37
N VAL A 132 -8.28 22.33 -9.72
CA VAL A 132 -8.71 23.61 -10.29
C VAL A 132 -7.76 24.70 -9.85
N ASN A 133 -7.14 25.38 -10.81
CA ASN A 133 -6.02 26.30 -10.59
C ASN A 133 -4.91 25.64 -9.76
N GLY A 134 -4.53 24.41 -10.12
CA GLY A 134 -3.49 23.66 -9.43
C GLY A 134 -2.15 24.42 -9.44
N THR A 135 -1.60 24.66 -8.25
CA THR A 135 -0.29 25.31 -8.10
C THR A 135 0.84 24.35 -8.46
N ASP A 136 2.03 24.87 -8.77
CA ASP A 136 3.22 24.03 -9.01
C ASP A 136 3.54 23.14 -7.81
N ASN A 137 3.32 23.65 -6.59
CA ASN A 137 3.53 22.91 -5.35
C ASN A 137 2.47 21.82 -5.16
N TRP A 138 1.21 22.07 -5.54
CA TRP A 138 0.18 21.03 -5.59
C TRP A 138 0.53 19.94 -6.60
N LEU A 139 0.94 20.30 -7.80
CA LEU A 139 1.36 19.32 -8.81
C LEU A 139 2.54 18.50 -8.33
N ALA A 140 3.56 19.16 -7.76
CA ALA A 140 4.74 18.51 -7.20
C ALA A 140 4.36 17.52 -6.09
N ASP A 141 3.46 17.88 -5.20
CA ASP A 141 2.92 16.97 -4.17
C ASP A 141 2.26 15.73 -4.78
N GLN A 142 1.38 15.90 -5.77
CA GLN A 142 0.68 14.78 -6.42
C GLN A 142 1.64 13.78 -7.08
N VAL A 143 2.78 14.25 -7.61
CA VAL A 143 3.80 13.38 -8.21
C VAL A 143 4.94 13.05 -7.23
N HIS A 144 4.77 13.25 -5.92
CA HIS A 144 5.80 13.03 -4.90
C HIS A 144 7.15 13.70 -5.23
N ASN A 145 7.15 14.96 -5.67
CA ASN A 145 8.34 15.74 -6.02
C ASN A 145 9.25 15.06 -7.06
N THR A 146 8.64 14.32 -7.98
CA THR A 146 9.37 13.61 -9.05
C THR A 146 9.72 14.57 -10.16
N ILE A 147 10.91 14.39 -10.74
CA ILE A 147 11.33 15.15 -11.92
C ILE A 147 10.68 14.53 -13.15
N ALA A 148 10.19 15.37 -14.07
CA ALA A 148 9.64 14.92 -15.33
C ALA A 148 10.70 14.12 -16.12
N SER A 149 10.31 12.94 -16.57
CA SER A 149 11.17 12.00 -17.31
C SER A 149 10.99 12.09 -18.83
N GLY A 150 9.91 12.72 -19.29
CA GLY A 150 9.64 12.93 -20.72
C GLY A 150 8.20 13.35 -20.98
N THR A 151 7.79 13.26 -22.23
CA THR A 151 6.40 13.52 -22.66
C THR A 151 5.92 12.40 -23.58
N THR A 152 4.60 12.20 -23.63
CA THR A 152 3.92 11.28 -24.56
C THR A 152 2.63 11.91 -25.06
N THR A 153 2.20 11.52 -26.25
CA THR A 153 0.88 11.90 -26.78
C THR A 153 -0.07 10.71 -26.71
N ILE A 154 -1.26 10.92 -26.14
CA ILE A 154 -2.31 9.91 -26.01
C ILE A 154 -3.61 10.56 -26.45
N ALA A 155 -4.22 9.99 -27.50
CA ALA A 155 -5.50 10.47 -28.05
C ALA A 155 -5.50 11.99 -28.33
N GLY A 156 -4.42 12.52 -28.92
CA GLY A 156 -4.29 13.94 -29.25
C GLY A 156 -3.80 14.84 -28.10
N VAL A 157 -3.88 14.38 -26.86
CA VAL A 157 -3.44 15.13 -25.67
C VAL A 157 -1.96 14.84 -25.37
N GLN A 158 -1.16 15.89 -25.16
CA GLN A 158 0.21 15.76 -24.67
C GLN A 158 0.21 15.61 -23.15
N TRP A 159 0.94 14.61 -22.66
CA TRP A 159 1.11 14.29 -21.25
C TRP A 159 2.58 14.34 -20.87
N THR A 160 2.88 14.90 -19.70
CA THR A 160 4.20 14.84 -19.07
C THR A 160 4.29 13.58 -18.23
N ILE A 161 5.40 12.86 -18.36
CA ILE A 161 5.64 11.58 -17.68
C ILE A 161 6.51 11.79 -16.45
N TYR A 162 6.09 11.22 -15.33
CA TYR A 162 6.87 11.10 -14.11
C TYR A 162 7.00 9.61 -13.77
N ASP A 163 8.23 9.12 -13.68
CA ASP A 163 8.51 7.70 -13.46
C ASP A 163 9.34 7.50 -12.19
N ASN A 164 8.74 6.86 -11.19
CA ASN A 164 9.35 6.49 -9.93
C ASN A 164 9.57 4.98 -9.80
N ARG A 165 9.38 4.18 -10.86
CA ARG A 165 9.51 2.71 -10.78
C ARG A 165 10.92 2.26 -10.39
N THR A 166 11.92 3.10 -10.63
CA THR A 166 13.32 2.88 -10.24
C THR A 166 13.74 3.68 -9.00
N ALA A 167 12.81 4.39 -8.34
CA ALA A 167 13.12 5.19 -7.18
C ALA A 167 13.41 4.30 -5.96
N THR A 168 14.41 4.69 -5.15
CA THR A 168 14.77 3.98 -3.91
C THR A 168 14.04 4.54 -2.68
N ARG A 169 13.45 5.74 -2.80
CA ARG A 169 12.64 6.38 -1.76
C ARG A 169 11.21 5.81 -1.78
N ASP A 170 10.51 5.91 -0.65
CA ASP A 170 9.09 5.60 -0.60
C ASP A 170 8.28 6.65 -1.38
N VAL A 171 7.50 6.17 -2.35
CA VAL A 171 6.61 6.97 -3.21
C VAL A 171 5.15 6.52 -3.09
N GLY A 172 4.84 5.66 -2.11
CA GLY A 172 3.53 5.04 -1.99
C GLY A 172 3.10 4.37 -3.28
N ASN A 173 1.90 4.71 -3.76
CA ASN A 173 1.36 4.20 -5.02
C ASN A 173 1.75 5.04 -6.25
N VAL A 174 2.60 6.06 -6.12
CA VAL A 174 2.95 6.98 -7.23
C VAL A 174 4.17 6.47 -7.99
N ASN A 175 4.13 5.21 -8.40
CA ASN A 175 5.19 4.57 -9.18
C ASN A 175 5.31 5.19 -10.58
N TYR A 176 4.18 5.55 -11.18
CA TYR A 176 4.11 6.22 -12.46
C TYR A 176 3.02 7.29 -12.42
N ALA A 177 3.25 8.41 -13.10
CA ALA A 177 2.23 9.44 -13.25
C ALA A 177 2.29 10.12 -14.63
N LEU A 178 1.12 10.54 -15.10
CA LEU A 178 0.92 11.35 -16.29
C LEU A 178 0.23 12.64 -15.88
N THR A 179 0.72 13.78 -16.35
CA THR A 179 0.09 15.08 -16.09
C THR A 179 -0.19 15.83 -17.38
N THR A 180 -1.29 16.57 -17.40
CA THR A 180 -1.60 17.50 -18.48
C THR A 180 -2.40 18.67 -17.92
N GLN A 181 -2.44 19.77 -18.65
CA GLN A 181 -3.17 20.97 -18.25
C GLN A 181 -4.06 21.43 -19.40
N SER A 182 -5.29 21.81 -19.06
CA SER A 182 -6.21 22.42 -20.02
C SER A 182 -7.15 23.39 -19.31
N GLY A 183 -7.17 24.64 -19.77
CA GLY A 183 -7.85 25.73 -19.07
C GLY A 183 -7.33 25.89 -17.64
N ALA A 184 -8.26 26.01 -16.70
CA ALA A 184 -7.96 26.05 -15.26
C ALA A 184 -7.70 24.66 -14.64
N SER A 185 -7.82 23.58 -15.41
CA SER A 185 -7.71 22.21 -14.90
C SER A 185 -6.30 21.64 -15.07
N THR A 186 -5.71 21.14 -13.98
CA THR A 186 -4.49 20.33 -14.00
C THR A 186 -4.86 18.88 -13.69
N TYR A 187 -4.61 17.98 -14.63
CA TYR A 187 -4.90 16.56 -14.51
C TYR A 187 -3.65 15.82 -14.06
N VAL A 188 -3.81 14.90 -13.13
CA VAL A 188 -2.77 13.97 -12.68
C VAL A 188 -3.36 12.58 -12.64
N LEU A 189 -2.87 11.70 -13.50
CA LEU A 189 -3.03 10.26 -13.36
C LEU A 189 -1.82 9.75 -12.60
N PHE A 190 -2.01 8.95 -11.56
CA PHE A 190 -0.91 8.36 -10.80
C PHE A 190 -1.26 6.97 -10.30
N GLY A 191 -0.28 6.11 -10.07
CA GLY A 191 -0.57 4.75 -9.67
C GLY A 191 0.55 3.76 -9.91
N ASN A 192 0.22 2.49 -9.65
CA ASN A 192 1.08 1.33 -9.91
C ASN A 192 0.49 0.42 -11.01
N ALA A 193 -0.53 0.90 -11.72
CA ALA A 193 -1.10 0.26 -12.89
C ALA A 193 -0.14 0.21 -14.09
N SER A 194 -0.48 -0.59 -15.10
CA SER A 194 0.34 -0.74 -16.30
C SER A 194 0.26 0.49 -17.21
N ASP A 195 1.28 0.73 -18.06
CA ASP A 195 1.26 1.80 -19.06
C ASP A 195 0.02 1.71 -19.99
N GLY A 196 -0.50 0.50 -20.23
CA GLY A 196 -1.73 0.27 -21.00
C GLY A 196 -3.00 0.73 -20.26
N ASP A 197 -3.06 0.53 -18.96
CA ASP A 197 -4.15 1.02 -18.10
C ASP A 197 -4.13 2.55 -18.04
N PHE A 198 -2.95 3.15 -17.88
CA PHE A 198 -2.76 4.61 -17.97
C PHE A 198 -3.23 5.15 -19.32
N ARG A 199 -2.86 4.49 -20.42
CA ARG A 199 -3.32 4.87 -21.76
C ARG A 199 -4.83 4.78 -21.89
N THR A 200 -5.47 3.77 -21.31
CA THR A 200 -6.92 3.59 -21.33
C THR A 200 -7.62 4.76 -20.65
N VAL A 201 -7.21 5.11 -19.44
CA VAL A 201 -7.79 6.24 -18.70
C VAL A 201 -7.49 7.57 -19.38
N ALA A 202 -6.24 7.80 -19.81
CA ALA A 202 -5.86 9.03 -20.51
C ALA A 202 -6.63 9.22 -21.83
N THR A 203 -6.90 8.15 -22.57
CA THR A 203 -7.75 8.18 -23.79
C THR A 203 -9.18 8.57 -23.43
N ALA A 204 -9.75 7.96 -22.38
CA ALA A 204 -11.11 8.26 -21.93
C ALA A 204 -11.29 9.70 -21.43
N LEU A 205 -10.20 10.37 -21.06
CA LEU A 205 -10.20 11.77 -20.62
C LEU A 205 -10.00 12.77 -21.76
N ALA A 206 -9.55 12.35 -22.94
CA ALA A 206 -9.14 13.27 -24.01
C ALA A 206 -10.22 14.29 -24.36
N ALA A 207 -11.46 13.85 -24.58
CA ALA A 207 -12.58 14.74 -24.88
C ALA A 207 -12.86 15.74 -23.75
N ASN A 208 -12.72 15.33 -22.48
CA ASN A 208 -12.91 16.21 -21.33
C ASN A 208 -11.77 17.24 -21.21
N VAL A 209 -10.53 16.83 -21.48
CA VAL A 209 -9.35 17.72 -21.51
C VAL A 209 -9.52 18.77 -22.61
N GLU A 210 -9.92 18.36 -23.81
CA GLU A 210 -10.13 19.27 -24.96
C GLU A 210 -11.31 20.23 -24.75
N ALA A 211 -12.35 19.80 -24.03
CA ALA A 211 -13.54 20.59 -23.77
C ALA A 211 -13.41 21.57 -22.59
N GLN A 212 -12.26 21.63 -21.90
CA GLN A 212 -12.11 22.55 -20.77
C GLN A 212 -12.19 24.00 -21.24
N PRO A 213 -12.89 24.87 -20.49
CA PRO A 213 -12.95 26.28 -20.82
C PRO A 213 -11.56 26.90 -20.68
N ALA A 214 -11.20 27.76 -21.65
CA ALA A 214 -9.97 28.54 -21.54
C ALA A 214 -9.96 29.34 -20.23
N THR A 215 -8.80 29.44 -19.59
CA THR A 215 -8.64 30.22 -18.36
C THR A 215 -9.10 31.65 -18.62
N ALA A 216 -10.15 32.08 -17.94
CA ALA A 216 -10.53 33.49 -17.95
C ALA A 216 -9.33 34.27 -17.39
N MET A 217 -8.69 35.09 -18.23
CA MET A 217 -7.62 35.97 -17.78
C MET A 217 -8.19 36.88 -16.71
N VAL A 218 -7.88 36.61 -15.44
CA VAL A 218 -8.09 37.58 -14.38
C VAL A 218 -7.02 38.64 -14.57
N ALA A 219 -7.40 39.75 -15.22
CA ALA A 219 -6.55 40.92 -15.31
C ALA A 219 -6.17 41.34 -13.88
N LYS A 220 -4.86 41.33 -13.61
CA LYS A 220 -4.28 41.83 -12.37
C LYS A 220 -4.30 43.35 -12.34
#